data_AF-A0A8T4ZXZ4-F1
#
_entry.id   AF-A0A8T4ZXZ4-F1
#
_cell.length_a   1.000
_cell.length_b   1.000
_cell.length_c   1.000
_cell.angle_alpha   90.00
_cell.angle_beta   90.00
_cell.angle_gamma   90.00
#
_symmetry.space_group_name_H-M   'P 1'
#
loop_
_entity.id
_entity.type
_entity.pdbx_description
1 polymer ?
#
loop_
_entity_poly.entity_id
_entity_poly.type
_entity_poly.pdbx_seq_one_letter_code
_entity_poly.pdbx_strand_id
1 'polypeptide(L)' 'IENLQDSNIDDAIYVCSSKRLSDPVHQEVLGSKSFGFKEMLDKYGSCAKIAYYNDKPAAQILFYPEAADKGV' A
#
# COMPACT_ATOMS: atom_id res chain seq x y z
N ILE A 1 1.08 -7.24 12.65
CA ILE A 1 0.27 -6.52 11.62
C ILE A 1 0.39 -5.05 11.93
N GLU A 2 0.75 -4.24 10.94
CA GLU A 2 1.03 -2.81 11.10
C GLU A 2 0.14 -1.98 10.17
N ASN A 3 -0.08 -0.72 10.51
CA ASN A 3 -0.74 0.23 9.61
C ASN A 3 0.23 0.67 8.52
N LEU A 4 -0.31 1.04 7.37
CA LEU A 4 0.46 1.74 6.36
C LEU A 4 0.95 3.08 6.91
N GLN A 5 2.22 3.38 6.68
CA GLN A 5 2.92 4.62 7.00
C GLN A 5 3.93 4.90 5.88
N ASP A 6 4.42 6.13 5.78
CA ASP A 6 5.40 6.51 4.74
C ASP A 6 6.64 5.60 4.75
N SER A 7 7.07 5.14 5.92
CA SER A 7 8.24 4.27 6.08
C SER A 7 8.04 2.83 5.61
N ASN A 8 6.80 2.38 5.35
CA ASN A 8 6.50 0.99 4.96
C ASN A 8 5.63 0.90 3.68
N ILE A 9 5.54 1.96 2.89
CA ILE A 9 4.85 1.94 1.59
C ILE A 9 5.43 0.88 0.65
N ASP A 10 6.77 0.76 0.62
CA ASP A 10 7.44 -0.20 -0.25
C ASP A 10 7.12 -1.65 0.13
N ASP A 11 6.87 -1.94 1.41
CA ASP A 11 6.43 -3.25 1.88
C ASP A 11 5.03 -3.59 1.34
N ALA A 12 4.10 -2.63 1.36
CA ALA A 12 2.77 -2.80 0.79
C ALA A 12 2.83 -3.04 -0.73
N ILE A 13 3.72 -2.32 -1.44
CA ILE A 13 3.94 -2.51 -2.88
C ILE A 13 4.54 -3.90 -3.15
N TYR A 14 5.50 -4.34 -2.34
CA TYR A 14 6.15 -5.63 -2.44
C TYR A 14 5.15 -6.79 -2.38
N VAL A 15 4.19 -6.75 -1.44
CA VAL A 15 3.18 -7.81 -1.30
C VAL A 15 2.42 -8.06 -2.61
N CYS A 16 2.01 -7.01 -3.32
CA CYS A 16 1.28 -7.14 -4.58
C CYS A 16 2.14 -7.57 -5.77
N SER A 17 3.43 -7.28 -5.73
CA SER A 17 4.24 -7.17 -6.94
C SER A 17 5.53 -7.97 -6.90
N SER A 18 5.80 -8.67 -5.81
CA SER A 18 6.99 -9.50 -5.58
C SER A 18 7.32 -10.44 -6.75
N LYS A 19 6.31 -10.91 -7.49
CA LYS A 19 6.48 -11.82 -8.65
C LYS A 19 6.74 -11.12 -9.99
N ARG A 20 6.64 -9.78 -10.06
CA ARG A 20 6.69 -8.98 -11.31
C ARG A 20 7.55 -7.73 -11.19
N LEU A 21 8.44 -7.65 -10.20
CA LEU A 21 9.30 -6.49 -9.98
C LEU A 21 10.23 -6.19 -11.16
N SER A 22 10.56 -7.16 -12.01
CA SER A 22 11.43 -6.97 -13.18
C SER A 22 10.69 -6.61 -14.47
N ASP A 23 9.35 -6.53 -14.44
CA ASP A 23 8.55 -6.19 -15.62
C ASP A 23 8.45 -4.66 -15.76
N PRO A 24 8.94 -4.07 -16.87
CA PRO A 24 8.96 -2.61 -17.06
C PRO A 24 7.56 -1.99 -17.14
N VAL A 25 6.54 -2.72 -17.60
CA VAL A 25 5.15 -2.25 -17.58
C VAL A 25 4.63 -2.23 -16.14
N HIS A 26 5.07 -3.19 -15.33
CA HIS A 26 4.67 -3.28 -13.93
C HIS A 26 5.29 -2.16 -13.09
N GLN A 27 6.50 -1.70 -13.42
CA GLN A 27 7.18 -0.59 -12.71
C GLN A 27 6.39 0.73 -12.73
N GLU A 28 5.77 1.09 -13.86
CA GLU A 28 4.93 2.30 -13.94
C GLU A 28 3.70 2.20 -13.02
N VAL A 29 3.12 1.00 -12.92
CA VAL A 29 2.01 0.69 -12.01
C VAL A 29 2.43 0.78 -10.55
N LEU A 30 3.67 0.38 -10.20
CA LEU A 30 4.20 0.53 -8.84
C LEU A 30 4.36 1.99 -8.45
N GLY A 31 4.87 2.83 -9.36
CA GLY A 31 4.99 4.27 -9.14
C GLY A 31 3.64 4.92 -8.86
N SER A 32 2.63 4.61 -9.69
CA SER A 32 1.25 5.10 -9.51
C SER A 32 0.64 4.63 -8.18
N LYS A 33 0.90 3.37 -7.79
CA LYS A 33 0.42 2.82 -6.52
C LYS A 33 1.08 3.47 -5.31
N SER A 34 2.38 3.73 -5.37
CA SER A 34 3.12 4.45 -4.32
C SER A 34 2.58 5.85 -4.13
N PHE A 35 2.34 6.57 -5.24
CA PHE A 35 1.73 7.90 -5.21
C PHE A 35 0.34 7.88 -4.57
N GLY A 36 -0.52 6.95 -4.98
CA GLY A 36 -1.85 6.80 -4.40
C GLY A 36 -1.85 6.48 -2.91
N PHE A 37 -0.91 5.66 -2.43
CA PHE A 37 -0.75 5.40 -1.00
C PHE A 37 -0.35 6.65 -0.22
N LYS A 38 0.62 7.43 -0.73
CA LYS A 38 1.02 8.71 -0.11
C LYS A 38 -0.13 9.70 -0.07
N GLU A 39 -0.87 9.87 -1.15
CA GLU A 39 -2.02 10.77 -1.18
C GLU A 39 -3.11 10.37 -0.19
N MET A 40 -3.42 9.08 -0.09
CA MET A 40 -4.43 8.59 0.86
C MET A 40 -3.96 8.75 2.30
N LEU A 41 -2.68 8.47 2.59
CA LEU A 41 -2.08 8.66 3.90
C LEU A 41 -2.15 10.13 4.35
N ASP A 42 -1.76 11.04 3.46
CA ASP A 42 -1.76 12.48 3.73
C ASP A 42 -3.18 13.01 4.00
N LYS A 43 -4.15 12.61 3.18
CA LYS A 43 -5.52 13.16 3.22
C LYS A 43 -6.42 12.51 4.27
N TYR A 44 -6.29 11.19 4.47
CA TYR A 44 -7.27 10.39 5.22
C TYR A 44 -6.63 9.45 6.25
N GLY A 45 -5.31 9.44 6.35
CA GLY A 45 -4.58 8.49 7.19
C GLY A 45 -4.46 7.10 6.54
N SER A 46 -4.09 6.12 7.35
CA SER A 46 -3.82 4.76 6.87
C SER A 46 -5.03 4.17 6.14
N CYS A 47 -4.82 3.72 4.89
CA CYS A 47 -5.80 3.01 4.06
C CYS A 47 -5.44 1.53 3.82
N ALA A 48 -4.36 1.06 4.43
CA ALA A 48 -3.96 -0.34 4.35
C ALA A 48 -3.34 -0.82 5.67
N LYS A 49 -3.31 -2.14 5.87
CA LYS A 49 -2.51 -2.82 6.89
C LYS A 49 -1.59 -3.82 6.22
N ILE A 50 -0.38 -3.96 6.74
CA ILE A 50 0.63 -4.91 6.26
C ILE A 50 0.82 -5.99 7.33
N ALA A 51 0.78 -7.25 6.91
CA ALA A 51 1.08 -8.39 7.76
C ALA A 51 2.49 -8.88 7.45
N TYR A 52 3.26 -9.07 8.52
CA TYR A 52 4.63 -9.56 8.45
C TYR A 52 4.69 -11.00 8.98
N TYR A 53 5.48 -11.84 8.31
CA TYR A 53 5.81 -13.19 8.74
C TYR A 53 7.31 -13.40 8.57
N ASN A 54 7.99 -13.77 9.67
CA ASN A 54 9.46 -13.85 9.72
C ASN A 54 10.14 -12.56 9.21
N ASP A 55 9.70 -11.41 9.71
CA ASP A 55 10.21 -10.07 9.37
C ASP A 55 10.12 -9.71 7.88
N LYS A 56 9.31 -10.44 7.11
CA LYS A 56 9.03 -10.16 5.70
C LYS A 56 7.56 -9.78 5.51
N PRO A 57 7.26 -8.77 4.67
CA PRO A 57 5.88 -8.46 4.33
C PRO A 57 5.27 -9.62 3.54
N ALA A 58 4.21 -10.20 4.09
CA ALA A 58 3.61 -11.44 3.62
C ALA A 58 2.19 -11.25 3.06
N ALA A 59 1.47 -10.25 3.57
CA ALA A 59 0.13 -9.92 3.10
C ALA A 59 -0.20 -8.44 3.33
N GLN A 60 -1.23 -7.96 2.64
CA GLN A 60 -1.79 -6.64 2.84
C GLN A 60 -3.32 -6.74 2.92
N ILE A 61 -3.92 -5.83 3.68
CA ILE A 61 -5.37 -5.61 3.70
C ILE A 61 -5.59 -4.16 3.29
N LEU A 62 -6.31 -3.95 2.20
CA LEU A 62 -6.74 -2.62 1.78
C LEU A 62 -8.13 -2.37 2.37
N PHE A 63 -8.35 -1.15 2.86
CA PHE A 63 -9.66 -0.72 3.32
C PHE A 63 -9.88 0.73 2.92
N TYR A 64 -11.14 1.10 2.78
CA TYR A 64 -11.50 2.49 2.49
C TYR A 64 -11.72 3.22 3.82
N PRO A 65 -10.93 4.25 4.16
CA PRO A 65 -11.14 5.01 5.38
C PRO A 65 -12.52 5.69 5.37
N GLU A 66 -13.23 5.65 6.50
CA GLU A 66 -14.54 6.32 6.63
C GLU A 66 -14.45 7.82 6.33
N ALA A 67 -13.34 8.47 6.70
CA ALA A 67 -13.10 9.88 6.38
C ALA A 67 -13.02 10.19 4.87
N ALA A 68 -12.78 9.18 4.03
CA ALA A 68 -12.80 9.31 2.58
C ALA A 68 -14.20 9.04 1.99
N ASP A 69 -15.14 8.52 2.77
CA ASP A 69 -16.53 8.37 2.36
C ASP A 69 -17.23 9.73 2.52
N LYS A 70 -17.68 10.28 1.40
CA LYS A 70 -18.32 11.60 1.38
C LYS A 70 -19.77 11.56 1.85
N GLY A 71 -20.34 10.38 2.11
CA GLY A 71 -21.73 10.20 2.54
C GLY A 71 -22.71 10.81 1.53
N VAL A 72 -23.26 9.99 0.64
CA VAL A 72 -24.34 10.45 -0.26
C VAL A 72 -25.56 10.86 0.54
#